data_AF-A0A495V0Y8-F1
#
_entry.id   AF-A0A495V0Y8-F1
#
_cell.length_a   1.000
_cell.length_b   1.000
_cell.length_c   1.000
_cell.angle_alpha   90.00
_cell.angle_beta   90.00
_cell.angle_gamma   90.00
#
_symmetry.space_group_name_H-M   'P 1'
#
loop_
_entity.id
_entity.type
_entity.pdbx_description
1 polymer ?
#
loop_
_entity_poly.entity_id
_entity_poly.type
_entity_poly.pdbx_seq_one_letter_code
_entity_poly.pdbx_strand_id
1 'polypeptide(L)'
;MFQVHSIRIATVAALGVLLILSGTAPAAQGLKEDAAAKLEVRVLEAQVPVGQGERSDVLYRMEVISVLRSASPVTPGDTITVRSFALSQEALDRGVAGPQVLAPGWLGVAYLNPDPEAGGPDAGRQFTIGANGDSFEDIPPGPPSVRWIEEVEVGTE
;
A
#
# COMPACT_ATOMS: atom_id res chain seq x y z
N MET A 1 -68.01 5.07 -32.88
CA MET A 1 -66.65 5.60 -33.10
C MET A 1 -66.08 5.96 -31.74
N PHE A 2 -65.17 5.14 -31.21
CA PHE A 2 -64.44 5.40 -29.96
C PHE A 2 -62.96 5.51 -30.32
N GLN A 3 -62.43 6.74 -30.38
CA GLN A 3 -61.00 6.96 -30.58
C GLN A 3 -60.31 6.88 -29.22
N VAL A 4 -59.53 5.82 -29.06
CA VAL A 4 -58.73 5.50 -27.88
C VAL A 4 -57.52 6.43 -27.83
N HIS A 5 -57.20 6.85 -26.61
CA HIS A 5 -56.16 7.80 -26.24
C HIS A 5 -54.77 7.33 -26.69
N SER A 6 -54.07 8.15 -27.49
CA SER A 6 -52.62 8.04 -27.65
C SER A 6 -51.93 8.92 -26.61
N ILE A 7 -51.64 8.29 -25.47
CA ILE A 7 -50.83 8.82 -24.38
C ILE A 7 -49.48 9.26 -24.95
N ARG A 8 -49.22 10.58 -24.87
CA ARG A 8 -47.89 11.15 -25.13
C ARG A 8 -46.95 10.62 -24.05
N ILE A 9 -46.11 9.66 -24.42
CA ILE A 9 -44.97 9.21 -23.61
C ILE A 9 -43.97 10.36 -23.60
N ALA A 10 -44.16 11.28 -22.68
CA ALA A 10 -43.23 12.33 -22.36
C ALA A 10 -42.68 12.04 -20.96
N THR A 11 -41.35 11.96 -20.90
CA THR A 11 -40.58 12.35 -19.72
C THR A 11 -40.47 11.31 -18.59
N VAL A 12 -39.70 10.24 -18.82
CA VAL A 12 -38.85 9.65 -17.77
C VAL A 12 -37.44 9.49 -18.31
N ALA A 13 -36.81 10.61 -18.67
CA ALA A 13 -35.37 10.71 -18.86
C ALA A 13 -34.76 11.22 -17.53
N ALA A 14 -34.89 10.41 -16.48
CA ALA A 14 -34.36 10.71 -15.14
C ALA A 14 -33.57 9.51 -14.58
N LEU A 15 -32.93 8.74 -15.46
CA LEU A 15 -32.10 7.59 -15.11
C LEU A 15 -30.77 7.61 -15.89
N GLY A 16 -30.11 8.77 -15.92
CA GLY A 16 -28.89 8.97 -16.72
C GLY A 16 -27.73 9.64 -15.99
N VAL A 17 -27.79 9.79 -14.66
CA VAL A 17 -26.85 10.67 -13.93
C VAL A 17 -26.10 9.96 -12.77
N LEU A 18 -26.23 8.65 -12.58
CA LEU A 18 -25.59 7.98 -11.43
C LEU A 18 -24.76 6.73 -11.76
N LEU A 19 -24.01 6.74 -12.87
CA LEU A 19 -23.09 5.63 -13.21
C LEU A 19 -21.64 6.06 -13.50
N ILE A 20 -21.29 7.33 -13.35
CA ILE A 20 -19.94 7.84 -13.67
C ILE A 20 -19.10 8.11 -12.40
N LEU A 21 -19.60 7.77 -11.20
CA LEU A 21 -18.90 8.12 -9.94
C LEU A 21 -18.14 6.98 -9.25
N SER A 22 -18.02 5.80 -9.86
CA SER A 22 -17.42 4.62 -9.19
C SER A 22 -16.11 4.11 -9.82
N GLY A 23 -15.51 4.87 -10.74
CA GLY A 23 -14.48 4.35 -11.64
C GLY A 23 -13.02 4.39 -11.16
N THR A 24 -12.67 5.06 -10.06
CA THR A 24 -11.25 5.39 -9.78
C THR A 24 -10.77 5.09 -8.36
N ALA A 25 -11.36 4.10 -7.67
CA ALA A 25 -10.88 3.63 -6.37
C ALA A 25 -10.59 2.12 -6.24
N PRO A 26 -11.24 1.18 -6.97
CA PRO A 26 -11.07 -0.24 -6.64
C PRO A 26 -9.73 -0.83 -7.08
N ALA A 27 -9.02 -0.19 -8.02
CA ALA A 27 -7.78 -0.74 -8.58
C ALA A 27 -6.61 -0.70 -7.58
N ALA A 28 -6.42 0.42 -6.86
CA ALA A 28 -5.33 0.53 -5.89
C ALA A 28 -5.55 -0.40 -4.67
N GLN A 29 -6.80 -0.51 -4.21
CA GLN A 29 -7.16 -1.35 -3.07
C GLN A 29 -7.05 -2.84 -3.42
N GLY A 30 -7.43 -3.25 -4.63
CA GLY A 30 -7.21 -4.62 -5.11
C GLY A 30 -5.73 -5.00 -5.14
N LEU A 31 -4.86 -4.09 -5.60
CA LEU A 31 -3.41 -4.32 -5.64
C LEU A 31 -2.78 -4.51 -4.24
N LYS A 32 -3.33 -3.88 -3.19
CA LYS A 32 -2.88 -4.12 -1.80
C LYS A 32 -3.32 -5.47 -1.27
N GLU A 33 -4.58 -5.84 -1.52
CA GLU A 33 -5.13 -7.13 -1.10
C GLU A 33 -4.34 -8.30 -1.72
N ASP A 34 -3.93 -8.15 -2.99
CA ASP A 34 -3.15 -9.14 -3.73
C ASP A 34 -1.64 -9.16 -3.42
N ALA A 35 -1.15 -8.25 -2.57
CA ALA A 35 0.27 -8.18 -2.24
C ALA A 35 0.77 -9.48 -1.57
N ALA A 36 1.92 -10.00 -1.98
CA ALA A 36 2.46 -11.24 -1.43
C ALA A 36 2.80 -11.14 0.07
N ALA A 37 3.09 -9.94 0.57
CA ALA A 37 3.32 -9.66 1.98
C ALA A 37 2.64 -8.36 2.44
N LYS A 38 2.16 -8.39 3.69
CA LYS A 38 1.64 -7.28 4.47
C LYS A 38 2.40 -7.26 5.79
N LEU A 39 3.26 -6.26 5.98
CA LEU A 39 4.20 -6.18 7.10
C LEU A 39 4.01 -4.86 7.85
N GLU A 40 4.09 -4.87 9.17
CA GLU A 40 4.33 -3.62 9.91
C GLU A 40 5.83 -3.38 9.94
N VAL A 41 6.26 -2.19 9.50
CA VAL A 41 7.66 -1.89 9.26
C VAL A 41 8.05 -0.53 9.81
N ARG A 42 9.31 -0.42 10.19
CA ARG A 42 9.96 0.84 10.53
C ARG A 42 11.01 1.18 9.46
N VAL A 43 10.96 2.39 8.91
CA VAL A 43 11.99 2.88 7.99
C VAL A 43 13.26 3.14 8.80
N LEU A 44 14.35 2.46 8.46
CA LEU A 44 15.67 2.75 9.02
C LEU A 44 16.37 3.82 8.20
N GLU A 45 16.37 3.63 6.88
CA GLU A 45 17.06 4.49 5.93
C GLU A 45 16.27 4.57 4.61
N ALA A 46 16.33 5.71 3.94
CA ALA A 46 15.80 5.94 2.61
C ALA A 46 16.91 6.48 1.72
N GLN A 47 17.29 5.71 0.69
CA GLN A 47 18.27 6.13 -0.29
C GLN A 47 17.53 6.52 -1.56
N VAL A 48 17.68 7.78 -1.95
CA VAL A 48 17.15 8.30 -3.22
C VAL A 48 18.35 8.49 -4.14
N PRO A 49 18.59 7.58 -5.12
CA PRO A 49 19.56 7.82 -6.16
C PRO A 49 19.21 9.14 -6.86
N VAL A 50 20.23 9.90 -7.26
CA VAL A 50 20.02 11.17 -7.95
C VAL A 50 19.32 10.90 -9.29
N GLY A 51 18.00 11.12 -9.33
CA GLY A 51 17.17 11.01 -10.52
C GLY A 51 17.11 12.32 -11.30
N GLN A 52 16.95 12.24 -12.61
CA GLN A 52 16.52 13.36 -13.44
C GLN A 52 15.05 13.14 -13.82
N GLY A 53 14.12 13.81 -13.12
CA GLY A 53 12.70 13.74 -13.46
C GLY A 53 11.75 13.95 -12.29
N GLU A 54 10.44 13.86 -12.58
CA GLU A 54 9.34 14.06 -11.63
C GLU A 54 9.16 12.88 -10.65
N ARG A 55 9.80 11.74 -10.95
CA ARG A 55 9.76 10.51 -10.16
C ARG A 55 11.17 10.01 -9.95
N SER A 56 11.50 9.71 -8.70
CA SER A 56 12.77 9.09 -8.30
C SER A 56 12.51 7.70 -7.76
N ASP A 57 13.33 6.73 -8.15
CA ASP A 57 13.36 5.45 -7.47
C ASP A 57 13.90 5.64 -6.05
N VAL A 58 13.38 4.87 -5.10
CA VAL A 58 13.79 4.95 -3.70
C VAL A 58 14.08 3.55 -3.21
N LEU A 59 15.24 3.38 -2.57
CA LEU A 59 15.62 2.15 -1.91
C LEU A 59 15.52 2.36 -0.40
N TYR A 60 14.54 1.72 0.21
CA TYR A 60 14.36 1.73 1.64
C TYR A 60 15.05 0.54 2.28
N ARG A 61 15.69 0.78 3.43
CA ARG A 61 16.00 -0.27 4.40
C ARG A 61 15.00 -0.16 5.52
N MET A 62 14.25 -1.24 5.75
CA MET A 62 13.19 -1.28 6.72
C MET A 62 13.40 -2.44 7.68
N GLU A 63 13.01 -2.23 8.93
CA GLU A 63 12.92 -3.29 9.93
C GLU A 63 11.49 -3.80 9.99
N VAL A 64 11.34 -5.12 9.97
CA VAL A 64 10.04 -5.78 10.16
C VAL A 64 9.70 -5.74 11.65
N ILE A 65 8.66 -5.01 12.00
CA ILE A 65 8.15 -4.94 13.38
C ILE A 65 7.19 -6.09 13.64
N SER A 66 6.30 -6.37 12.68
CA SER A 66 5.40 -7.53 12.75
C SER A 66 5.05 -8.05 11.34
N VAL A 67 4.67 -9.32 11.26
CA VAL A 67 4.26 -9.98 10.02
C VAL A 67 2.76 -10.23 10.08
N LEU A 68 1.98 -9.45 9.33
CA LEU A 68 0.52 -9.62 9.28
C LEU A 68 0.12 -10.72 8.28
N ARG A 69 0.82 -10.78 7.13
CA ARG A 69 0.70 -11.81 6.09
C ARG A 69 2.01 -11.86 5.30
N SER A 70 2.52 -13.03 4.95
CA SER A 70 3.66 -13.12 4.03
C SER A 70 3.74 -14.49 3.36
N ALA A 71 3.99 -14.49 2.05
CA ALA A 71 4.40 -15.68 1.30
C ALA A 71 5.91 -15.93 1.33
N SER A 72 6.70 -14.93 1.77
CA SER A 72 8.16 -15.03 1.93
C SER A 72 8.55 -15.32 3.39
N PRO A 73 9.66 -16.04 3.64
CA PRO A 73 10.14 -16.31 4.99
C PRO A 73 10.81 -15.06 5.59
N VAL A 74 10.00 -14.15 6.13
CA VAL A 74 10.44 -12.98 6.91
C VAL A 74 9.94 -13.09 8.34
N THR A 75 10.74 -12.62 9.29
CA THR A 75 10.40 -12.64 10.72
C THR A 75 10.50 -11.24 11.33
N PRO A 76 9.76 -10.94 12.42
CA PRO A 76 9.99 -9.74 13.20
C PRO A 76 11.45 -9.57 13.59
N GLY A 77 11.98 -8.35 13.52
CA GLY A 77 13.39 -7.99 13.71
C GLY A 77 14.25 -8.09 12.45
N ASP A 78 13.76 -8.69 11.36
CA ASP A 78 14.51 -8.73 10.11
C ASP A 78 14.67 -7.34 9.49
N THR A 79 15.84 -7.09 8.91
CA THR A 79 16.03 -5.97 7.98
C THR A 79 15.73 -6.44 6.56
N ILE A 80 14.85 -5.73 5.87
CA ILE A 80 14.48 -5.94 4.48
C ILE A 80 14.84 -4.72 3.64
N THR A 81 15.03 -4.96 2.35
CA THR A 81 15.26 -3.91 1.36
C THR A 81 14.03 -3.78 0.49
N VAL A 82 13.48 -2.57 0.37
CA VAL A 82 12.27 -2.30 -0.40
C VAL A 82 12.56 -1.29 -1.49
N ARG A 83 12.40 -1.71 -2.73
CA ARG A 83 12.42 -0.84 -3.90
C ARG A 83 11.05 -0.19 -4.09
N SER A 84 11.06 1.12 -4.25
CA SER A 84 9.86 1.92 -4.40
C SER A 84 10.14 3.12 -5.31
N PHE A 85 9.19 4.03 -5.40
CA PHE A 85 9.37 5.33 -6.02
C PHE A 85 8.71 6.42 -5.18
N ALA A 86 9.23 7.63 -5.32
CA ALA A 86 8.63 8.84 -4.77
C ALA A 86 8.58 9.92 -5.85
N LEU A 87 7.62 10.84 -5.71
CA LEU A 87 7.56 12.05 -6.54
C LEU A 87 8.59 13.07 -6.05
N SER A 88 9.13 13.85 -6.98
CA SER A 88 9.98 14.99 -6.64
C SER A 88 9.16 16.10 -5.98
N GLN A 89 9.81 16.96 -5.19
CA GLN A 89 9.12 18.07 -4.53
C GLN A 89 8.47 19.00 -5.58
N GLU A 90 9.13 19.23 -6.73
CA GLU A 90 8.61 20.06 -7.81
C GLU A 90 7.37 19.46 -8.49
N ALA A 91 7.21 18.12 -8.48
CA ALA A 91 6.01 17.46 -8.97
C ALA A 91 4.85 17.60 -7.96
N LEU A 92 5.13 17.43 -6.67
CA LEU A 92 4.17 17.61 -5.59
C LEU A 92 3.67 19.06 -5.52
N ASP A 93 4.57 20.04 -5.65
CA ASP A 93 4.25 21.47 -5.63
C ASP A 93 3.37 21.89 -6.81
N ARG A 94 3.42 21.16 -7.93
CA ARG A 94 2.53 21.32 -9.08
C ARG A 94 1.18 20.61 -8.93
N GLY A 95 0.95 19.93 -7.81
CA GLY A 95 -0.29 19.23 -7.51
C GLY A 95 -0.37 17.81 -8.09
N VAL A 96 0.75 17.20 -8.49
CA VAL A 96 0.76 15.78 -8.86
C VAL A 96 0.57 14.95 -7.60
N ALA A 97 -0.50 14.16 -7.54
CA ALA A 97 -0.76 13.25 -6.43
C ALA A 97 0.13 12.01 -6.53
N GLY A 98 0.81 11.65 -5.44
CA GLY A 98 1.62 10.44 -5.36
C GLY A 98 2.46 10.36 -4.08
N PRO A 99 3.24 9.28 -3.93
CA PRO A 99 4.00 9.00 -2.72
C PRO A 99 5.15 10.00 -2.54
N GLN A 100 5.31 10.47 -1.31
CA GLN A 100 6.48 11.23 -0.86
C GLN A 100 7.54 10.27 -0.30
N VAL A 101 8.79 10.73 -0.18
CA VAL A 101 9.84 9.94 0.48
C VAL A 101 9.50 9.79 1.96
N LEU A 102 9.48 8.54 2.45
CA LEU A 102 9.26 8.26 3.87
C LEU A 102 10.52 8.62 4.66
N ALA A 103 10.32 9.36 5.75
CA ALA A 103 11.42 9.74 6.63
C ALA A 103 11.93 8.53 7.45
N PRO A 104 13.23 8.48 7.77
CA PRO A 104 13.75 7.57 8.78
C PRO A 104 12.95 7.66 10.09
N GLY A 105 12.60 6.50 10.65
CA GLY A 105 11.75 6.37 11.84
C GLY A 105 10.25 6.29 11.55
N TRP A 106 9.81 6.48 10.31
CA TRP A 106 8.41 6.24 9.93
C TRP A 106 8.01 4.79 10.26
N LEU A 107 6.81 4.63 10.83
CA LEU A 107 6.25 3.36 11.26
C LEU A 107 4.86 3.19 10.63
N GLY A 108 4.66 2.10 9.89
CA GLY A 108 3.40 1.86 9.23
C GLY A 108 3.27 0.45 8.67
N VAL A 109 2.21 0.20 7.91
CA VAL A 109 1.94 -1.04 7.20
C VAL A 109 2.45 -0.92 5.77
N ALA A 110 3.24 -1.89 5.33
CA ALA A 110 3.75 -2.01 3.97
C ALA A 110 3.16 -3.24 3.25
N TYR A 111 2.64 -3.01 2.05
CA TYR A 111 2.13 -4.04 1.13
C TYR A 111 3.18 -4.28 0.04
N LEU A 112 3.78 -5.47 0.04
CA LEU A 112 5.02 -5.77 -0.67
C LEU A 112 4.91 -7.04 -1.53
N ASN A 113 5.67 -7.05 -2.62
CA ASN A 113 5.90 -8.22 -3.47
C ASN A 113 7.40 -8.56 -3.50
N PRO A 114 7.79 -9.83 -3.73
CA PRO A 114 9.20 -10.17 -3.96
C PRO A 114 9.79 -9.33 -5.09
N ASP A 115 11.00 -8.80 -4.91
CA ASP A 115 11.66 -8.04 -5.97
C ASP A 115 12.06 -9.00 -7.11
N PRO A 116 11.54 -8.82 -8.34
CA PRO A 116 11.93 -9.67 -9.48
C PRO A 116 13.41 -9.53 -9.86
N GLU A 117 14.05 -8.44 -9.45
CA GLU A 117 15.48 -8.19 -9.64
C GLU A 117 16.32 -8.59 -8.41
N ALA A 118 15.70 -9.24 -7.41
CA ALA A 118 16.39 -9.73 -6.24
C ALA A 118 17.53 -10.68 -6.63
N GLY A 119 18.72 -10.38 -6.13
CA GLY A 119 19.92 -11.18 -6.35
C GLY A 119 20.76 -11.35 -5.10
N GLY A 120 21.62 -12.36 -5.11
CA GLY A 120 22.58 -12.60 -4.03
C GLY A 120 21.98 -13.30 -2.80
N PRO A 121 22.73 -13.36 -1.69
CA PRO A 121 22.35 -14.11 -0.49
C PRO A 121 21.09 -13.55 0.20
N ASP A 122 20.79 -12.27 -0.02
CA ASP A 122 19.65 -11.58 0.60
C ASP A 122 18.44 -11.47 -0.34
N ALA A 123 18.39 -12.24 -1.43
CA ALA A 123 17.31 -12.16 -2.40
C ALA A 123 15.92 -12.41 -1.78
N GLY A 124 15.84 -13.29 -0.77
CA GLY A 124 14.60 -13.58 -0.05
C GLY A 124 14.08 -12.42 0.83
N ARG A 125 14.88 -11.37 1.03
CA ARG A 125 14.58 -10.19 1.85
C ARG A 125 14.49 -8.90 1.04
N GLN A 126 14.46 -9.02 -0.30
CA GLN A 126 14.31 -7.92 -1.23
C GLN A 126 12.89 -7.89 -1.77
N PHE A 127 12.27 -6.73 -1.69
CA PHE A 127 10.88 -6.51 -2.05
C PHE A 127 10.71 -5.29 -2.94
N THR A 128 9.59 -5.24 -3.65
CA THR A 128 9.08 -4.04 -4.32
C THR A 128 7.70 -3.71 -3.77
N ILE A 129 7.24 -2.48 -3.97
CA ILE A 129 5.88 -2.07 -3.61
C ILE A 129 4.81 -2.89 -4.36
N GLY A 130 3.80 -3.36 -3.63
CA GLY A 130 2.66 -4.11 -4.18
C GLY A 130 1.64 -3.27 -4.95
N ALA A 131 1.49 -1.99 -4.59
CA ALA A 131 0.60 -1.04 -5.24
C ALA A 131 1.37 0.23 -5.63
N ASN A 132 1.16 0.71 -6.86
CA ASN A 132 1.83 1.90 -7.39
C ASN A 132 1.53 3.14 -6.54
N GLY A 133 2.42 3.45 -5.60
CA GLY A 133 2.39 4.66 -4.78
C GLY A 133 1.44 4.68 -3.58
N ASP A 134 0.72 3.58 -3.32
CA ASP A 134 -0.21 3.45 -2.20
C ASP A 134 0.16 2.25 -1.28
N SER A 135 1.38 1.72 -1.43
CA SER A 135 1.84 0.54 -0.69
C SER A 135 2.17 0.76 0.77
N PHE A 136 2.11 2.00 1.26
CA PHE A 136 2.47 2.37 2.62
C PHE A 136 1.29 3.06 3.29
N GLU A 137 0.85 2.53 4.42
CA GLU A 137 -0.24 3.08 5.22
C GLU A 137 0.29 3.41 6.61
N ASP A 138 -0.01 4.60 7.12
CA ASP A 138 0.27 4.92 8.52
C ASP A 138 -0.53 4.00 9.44
N ILE A 139 0.08 3.51 10.51
CA ILE A 139 -0.67 2.83 11.57
C ILE A 139 -1.52 3.91 12.27
N PRO A 140 -2.86 3.77 12.34
CA PRO A 140 -3.69 4.72 13.05
C PRO A 140 -3.23 4.80 14.52
N PRO A 141 -3.24 6.00 15.14
CA PRO A 141 -2.87 6.16 16.53
C PRO A 141 -3.89 5.42 17.42
N GLY A 142 -3.59 4.16 17.71
CA GLY A 142 -4.31 3.28 18.61
C GLY A 142 -3.31 2.55 19.52
N PRO A 143 -3.76 1.97 20.64
CA PRO A 143 -2.88 1.21 21.52
C PRO A 143 -2.19 0.11 20.71
N PRO A 144 -0.89 -0.13 20.91
CA PRO A 144 -0.13 -1.10 20.12
C PRO A 144 -0.83 -2.46 20.16
N SER A 145 -1.26 -2.92 18.98
CA SER A 145 -1.85 -4.24 18.81
C SER A 145 -0.77 -5.28 19.12
N VAL A 146 -1.02 -6.07 20.17
CA VAL A 146 -0.30 -7.32 20.50
C VAL A 146 1.09 -7.13 21.12
N ARG A 147 1.12 -6.95 22.45
CA ARG A 147 2.18 -7.55 23.26
C ARG A 147 1.95 -9.06 23.25
N TRP A 148 2.92 -9.83 22.73
CA TRP A 148 2.99 -11.26 23.03
C TRP A 148 3.03 -11.42 24.54
N ILE A 149 1.97 -11.96 25.12
CA ILE A 149 2.03 -12.53 26.45
C ILE A 149 2.70 -13.88 26.24
N GLU A 150 3.94 -14.00 26.69
CA GLU A 150 4.53 -15.31 26.92
C GLU A 150 3.61 -15.97 27.96
N GLU A 151 2.80 -16.93 27.52
CA GLU A 151 2.05 -17.80 28.42
C GLU A 151 3.09 -18.56 29.23
N VAL A 152 3.42 -18.04 30.41
CA VAL A 152 4.20 -18.78 31.40
C VAL A 152 3.31 -19.94 31.81
N GLU A 153 3.60 -21.12 31.27
CA GLU A 153 3.07 -22.39 31.74
C GLU A 153 3.47 -22.52 33.22
N VAL A 154 2.58 -22.08 34.13
CA VAL A 154 2.74 -22.33 35.56
C VAL A 154 2.45 -23.81 35.75
N GLY A 155 3.52 -24.58 35.71
CA GLY A 155 3.54 -25.98 36.09
C GLY A 155 2.91 -26.17 37.46
N THR A 156 1.97 -27.11 37.49
CA THR A 156 1.31 -27.69 38.66
C THR A 156 2.35 -28.31 39.60
N GLU A 157 2.30 -27.94 40.89
CA GLU A 157 2.63 -28.82 42.03
C GLU A 157 1.63 -28.59 43.17
#